data_AF-A0A3M2Z9Y0-F1
#
_entry.id   AF-A0A3M2Z9Y0-F1
#
_cell.length_a   1.000
_cell.length_b   1.000
_cell.length_c   1.000
_cell.angle_alpha   90.00
_cell.angle_beta   90.00
_cell.angle_gamma   90.00
#
_symmetry.space_group_name_H-M   'P 1'
#
loop_
_entity.id
_entity.type
_entity.pdbx_description
1 polymer ?
#
loop_
_entity_poly.entity_id
_entity_poly.type
_entity_poly.pdbx_seq_one_letter_code
_entity_poly.pdbx_strand_id
1 'polypeptide(L)' 'ADPAHSLGINPVGQSGVPFDKHYSDQAKAFVNGEYVPQRFSEEDVAAHTEGVLRLVPGE' A
#
# COMPACT_ATOMS: atom_id res chain seq x y z
N ALA A 1 0.79 4.78 21.60
CA ALA A 1 0.83 4.04 20.32
C ALA A 1 2.03 4.55 19.52
N ASP A 2 2.61 3.72 18.66
CA ASP A 2 3.78 4.04 17.85
C ASP A 2 3.44 3.90 16.36
N PRO A 3 2.98 4.98 15.70
CA PRO A 3 2.52 4.91 14.31
C PRO A 3 3.60 4.47 13.33
N ALA A 4 4.88 4.78 13.61
CA ALA A 4 6.00 4.46 12.71
C ALA A 4 6.26 2.96 12.58
N HIS A 5 5.76 2.15 13.52
CA HIS A 5 5.89 0.69 13.51
C HIS A 5 4.53 -0.01 13.32
N SER A 6 3.55 0.69 12.74
CA SER A 6 2.24 0.11 12.45
C SER A 6 2.32 -0.95 11.37
N LEU A 7 1.52 -2.01 11.53
CA LEU A 7 1.38 -3.09 10.56
C LEU A 7 -0.07 -3.18 10.08
N GLY A 8 -0.24 -3.46 8.80
CA GLY A 8 -1.55 -3.62 8.17
C GLY A 8 -1.49 -4.55 6.96
N ILE A 9 -2.64 -4.96 6.45
CA ILE A 9 -2.75 -5.80 5.25
C ILE A 9 -4.17 -5.74 4.69
N ASN A 10 -4.30 -5.86 3.37
CA ASN A 10 -5.58 -6.09 2.70
C ASN A 10 -5.77 -7.60 2.46
N PRO A 11 -6.98 -8.16 2.64
CA PRO A 11 -7.21 -9.60 2.40
C PRO A 11 -6.83 -10.12 1.01
N VAL A 12 -6.72 -9.24 0.00
CA VAL A 12 -6.42 -9.61 -1.39
C VAL A 12 -5.34 -8.69 -1.98
N GLY A 13 -5.66 -7.42 -2.19
CA GLY A 13 -4.76 -6.38 -2.72
C GLY A 13 -5.45 -5.02 -2.62
N GLN A 14 -4.74 -3.93 -2.91
CA GLN A 14 -5.32 -2.58 -2.85
C GLN A 14 -6.12 -2.19 -4.09
N SER A 15 -5.88 -2.83 -5.25
CA SER A 15 -6.59 -2.53 -6.48
C SER A 15 -7.86 -3.36 -6.62
N GLY A 16 -8.96 -2.71 -7.00
CA GLY A 16 -10.20 -3.39 -7.39
C GLY A 16 -10.27 -3.76 -8.88
N VAL A 17 -9.28 -3.39 -9.69
CA VAL A 17 -9.28 -3.60 -11.14
C VAL A 17 -8.77 -4.99 -11.48
N PRO A 18 -9.54 -5.84 -12.19
CA PRO A 18 -9.07 -7.15 -12.61
C PRO A 18 -7.77 -7.07 -13.41
N PHE A 19 -6.83 -8.00 -13.13
CA PHE A 19 -5.51 -8.11 -13.75
C PHE A 19 -4.51 -6.98 -13.44
N ASP A 20 -4.87 -6.00 -12.60
CA ASP A 20 -3.89 -5.06 -12.07
C ASP A 20 -2.88 -5.79 -11.17
N LYS A 21 -1.62 -5.34 -11.19
CA LYS A 21 -0.54 -5.97 -10.40
C LYS A 21 -0.86 -6.02 -8.90
N HIS A 22 -1.66 -5.08 -8.43
CA HIS A 22 -2.03 -4.93 -7.03
C HIS A 22 -3.44 -5.42 -6.72
N TYR A 23 -4.04 -6.22 -7.61
CA TYR A 23 -5.35 -6.80 -7.41
C TYR A 23 -5.34 -7.89 -6.33
N SER A 24 -4.27 -8.69 -6.27
CA SER A 24 -4.19 -9.90 -5.42
C SER A 24 -2.80 -10.20 -4.83
N ASP A 25 -1.92 -9.21 -4.85
CA ASP A 25 -0.53 -9.33 -4.42
C ASP A 25 -0.35 -9.58 -2.90
N GLN A 26 -1.35 -9.28 -2.08
CA GLN A 26 -1.32 -9.49 -0.62
C GLN A 26 -2.04 -10.77 -0.16
N ALA A 27 -2.82 -11.42 -1.04
CA ALA A 27 -3.73 -12.50 -0.66
C ALA A 27 -3.04 -13.67 0.07
N LYS A 28 -1.87 -14.09 -0.44
CA LYS A 28 -1.10 -15.19 0.16
C LYS A 28 -0.57 -14.82 1.56
N ALA A 29 -0.01 -13.62 1.70
CA ALA A 29 0.50 -13.12 2.97
C ALA A 29 -0.63 -13.03 4.02
N PHE A 30 -1.81 -12.55 3.61
CA PHE A 30 -2.99 -12.49 4.48
C PHE A 30 -3.41 -13.87 4.98
N VAL A 31 -3.49 -14.87 4.10
CA VAL A 31 -3.83 -16.25 4.48
C VAL A 31 -2.80 -16.82 5.47
N ASN A 32 -1.53 -16.42 5.34
CA ASN A 32 -0.46 -16.82 6.26
C ASN A 32 -0.45 -16.05 7.59
N GLY A 33 -1.30 -15.04 7.77
CA GLY A 33 -1.28 -14.15 8.94
C GLY A 33 -0.09 -13.20 8.97
N GLU A 34 0.51 -12.93 7.80
CA GLU A 34 1.59 -11.96 7.64
C GLU A 34 1.03 -10.54 7.47
N TYR A 35 1.81 -9.53 7.80
CA TYR A 35 1.44 -8.12 7.69
C TYR A 35 2.58 -7.31 7.09
N VAL A 36 2.24 -6.17 6.49
CA VAL A 36 3.22 -5.24 5.91
C VAL A 36 3.29 -3.93 6.70
N PRO A 37 4.45 -3.24 6.71
CA PRO A 37 4.57 -1.93 7.35
C PRO A 37 3.63 -0.89 6.72
N GLN A 38 2.91 -0.15 7.55
CA GLN A 38 2.15 1.03 7.12
C GLN A 38 3.07 2.24 7.16
N ARG A 39 3.48 2.71 5.98
CA ARG A 39 4.42 3.82 5.80
C ARG A 39 3.83 5.10 6.36
N PHE A 40 4.59 5.80 7.20
CA PHE A 40 4.09 6.96 7.96
C PHE A 40 4.83 8.26 7.65
N SER A 41 6.17 8.29 7.78
CA SER A 41 6.92 9.54 7.54
C SER A 41 7.01 9.85 6.05
N GLU A 42 7.20 11.14 5.72
CA GLU A 42 7.34 11.57 4.33
C GLU A 42 8.54 10.90 3.66
N GLU A 43 9.65 10.72 4.38
CA GLU A 43 10.85 10.05 3.87
C GLU A 43 10.59 8.57 3.57
N ASP A 44 9.87 7.87 4.46
CA ASP A 44 9.54 6.45 4.30
C ASP A 44 8.55 6.24 3.14
N VAL A 45 7.55 7.11 3.01
CA VAL A 45 6.62 7.10 1.87
C VAL A 45 7.39 7.35 0.57
N ALA A 46 8.26 8.38 0.51
CA ALA A 46 9.03 8.70 -0.68
C ALA A 46 9.95 7.54 -1.10
N ALA A 47 10.61 6.88 -0.15
CA ALA A 47 11.51 5.75 -0.41
C ALA A 47 10.80 4.50 -0.95
N HIS A 48 9.51 4.32 -0.66
CA HIS A 48 8.72 3.15 -1.06
C HIS A 48 7.63 3.46 -2.11
N THR A 49 7.67 4.66 -2.73
CA THR A 49 6.68 5.06 -3.74
C THR A 49 6.95 4.37 -5.08
N GLU A 50 5.95 3.65 -5.60
CA GLU A 50 6.02 3.02 -6.93
C GLU A 50 5.48 3.90 -8.08
N GLY A 51 4.72 4.95 -7.78
CA GLY A 51 4.16 5.85 -8.78
C GLY A 51 3.57 7.13 -8.16
N VAL A 52 3.62 8.24 -8.90
CA VAL A 52 3.13 9.55 -8.46
C VAL A 52 2.17 10.12 -9.48
N LEU A 53 0.96 10.50 -9.03
CA LEU A 53 0.01 11.30 -9.79
C LEU A 53 -0.04 12.71 -9.19
N ARG A 54 0.32 13.73 -9.98
CA ARG A 54 0.16 15.13 -9.59
C ARG A 54 -1.11 15.69 -10.19
N LEU A 55 -2.09 15.99 -9.35
CA LEU A 55 -3.31 16.69 -9.74
C LEU A 55 -3.04 18.20 -9.76
N VAL A 56 -3.39 18.85 -10.87
CA VAL A 56 -3.32 20.31 -11.02
C VAL A 56 -4.72 20.85 -11.33
N PRO A 57 -5.05 22.08 -10.93
CA PRO A 57 -6.33 22.70 -11.29
C PRO A 57 -6.55 22.70 -12.81
N GLY A 58 -7.81 22.46 -13.23
CA GLY A 58 -8.23 22.74 -14.60
C GLY A 58 -8.34 24.26 -14.83
N GLU A 59 -8.37 24.67 -16.09
CA GLU A 59 -8.65 26.07 -16.47
C GLU A 59 -10.00 26.58 -15.93
#